data_AF-A0A6A4H6K9-F1
#
_entry.id   AF-A0A6A4H6K9-F1
#
_cell.length_a   1.000
_cell.length_b   1.000
_cell.length_c   1.000
_cell.angle_alpha   90.00
_cell.angle_beta   90.00
_cell.angle_gamma   90.00
#
_symmetry.space_group_name_H-M   'P 1'
#
loop_
_entity.id
_entity.type
_entity.pdbx_description
1 polymer ?
#
loop_
_entity_poly.entity_id
_entity_poly.type
_entity_poly.pdbx_seq_one_letter_code
_entity_poly.pdbx_strand_id
1 'polypeptide(L)'
;MFSLLPTLVFLTSWLASVLTCADTSDLVPLWRAYNGGVVDHFYTTNVTEMESALTQDGYSLEGSSAYVWTTQETGTTPLYRLFNQDKNDHFYTMSNDEIAEMLSAGWAYDTTPIAGYVYPFSICGAAPIYRMFNPTAVDHFYTMDIAEGEAASGYVNQGIAGYAVLPSVDGSAVVSSPTPYLLPSTVTASSASEATTSSCATTGDAIPLLRAYSSIGTDHFYTTNSSEMSNAVAVDAYTFEGDATFLWATQETNTVPLYRMFNQNVHRPLLHHRCQRSKRRL
;
A
#
# COMPACT_ATOMS: atom_id res chain seq x y z
N MET A 1 37.37 42.32 -23.87
CA MET A 1 37.14 41.14 -24.72
C MET A 1 37.29 39.91 -23.81
N PHE A 2 36.20 39.45 -23.21
CA PHE A 2 36.20 38.31 -22.29
C PHE A 2 35.81 37.06 -23.07
N SER A 3 36.71 36.07 -23.07
CA SER A 3 36.54 34.77 -23.71
C SER A 3 35.77 33.85 -22.75
N LEU A 4 34.61 33.38 -23.16
CA LEU A 4 33.88 32.29 -22.50
C LEU A 4 34.27 30.98 -23.18
N LEU A 5 35.02 30.14 -22.49
CA LEU A 5 35.22 28.74 -22.87
C LEU A 5 33.97 27.94 -22.47
N PRO A 6 33.47 27.02 -23.31
CA PRO A 6 32.32 26.19 -22.97
C PRO A 6 32.77 25.08 -22.02
N THR A 7 32.34 25.16 -20.76
CA THR A 7 32.48 24.05 -19.82
C THR A 7 31.48 22.97 -20.22
N LEU A 8 32.00 21.84 -20.70
CA LEU A 8 31.24 20.63 -20.98
C LEU A 8 30.72 20.07 -19.65
N VAL A 9 29.44 20.26 -19.35
CA VAL A 9 28.79 19.66 -18.18
C VAL A 9 28.50 18.21 -18.53
N PHE A 10 29.25 17.28 -17.92
CA PHE A 10 28.87 15.87 -17.92
C PHE A 10 27.56 15.74 -17.12
N LEU A 11 26.46 15.50 -17.82
CA LEU A 11 25.22 15.05 -17.22
C LEU A 11 25.46 13.62 -16.74
N THR A 12 25.84 13.43 -15.48
CA THR A 12 25.74 12.11 -14.85
C THR A 12 24.25 11.84 -14.64
N SER A 13 23.59 11.35 -15.69
CA SER A 13 22.28 10.74 -15.54
C SER A 13 22.48 9.54 -14.63
N TRP A 14 22.13 9.69 -13.36
CA TRP A 14 21.87 8.54 -12.51
C TRP A 14 20.86 7.69 -13.26
N LEU A 15 21.26 6.49 -13.68
CA LEU A 15 20.31 5.47 -14.09
C LEU A 15 19.40 5.29 -12.88
N ALA A 16 18.19 5.85 -12.95
CA ALA A 16 17.13 5.46 -12.05
C ALA A 16 16.96 3.96 -12.27
N SER A 17 17.39 3.16 -11.30
CA SER A 17 17.15 1.73 -11.29
C SER A 17 15.63 1.56 -11.43
N VAL A 18 15.20 1.06 -12.59
CA VAL A 18 13.81 0.66 -12.76
C VAL A 18 13.59 -0.50 -11.81
N LEU A 19 12.77 -0.28 -10.77
CA LEU A 19 12.40 -1.36 -9.85
C LEU A 19 11.70 -2.45 -10.66
N THR A 20 12.33 -3.61 -10.76
CA THR A 20 11.69 -4.81 -11.29
C THR A 20 10.80 -5.38 -10.19
N CYS A 21 9.56 -5.67 -10.54
CA CYS A 21 8.64 -6.36 -9.64
C CYS A 21 9.18 -7.74 -9.25
N ALA A 22 8.79 -8.20 -8.07
CA ALA A 22 9.11 -9.51 -7.53
C ALA A 22 8.39 -10.58 -8.35
N ASP A 23 9.00 -11.74 -8.45
CA ASP A 23 8.45 -12.86 -9.21
C ASP A 23 7.19 -13.39 -8.52
N THR A 24 6.05 -13.31 -9.19
CA THR A 24 4.77 -13.75 -8.62
C THR A 24 4.61 -15.27 -8.61
N SER A 25 5.54 -16.03 -9.22
CA SER A 25 5.48 -17.50 -9.23
C SER A 25 5.81 -18.14 -7.87
N ASP A 26 6.48 -17.40 -6.98
CA ASP A 26 6.84 -17.85 -5.62
C ASP A 26 5.81 -17.41 -4.55
N LEU A 27 4.68 -16.86 -4.97
CA LEU A 27 3.62 -16.46 -4.06
C LEU A 27 2.93 -17.67 -3.43
N VAL A 28 2.69 -17.60 -2.13
CA VAL A 28 1.91 -18.57 -1.37
C VAL A 28 0.72 -17.89 -0.71
N PRO A 29 -0.37 -18.63 -0.42
CA PRO A 29 -1.48 -18.08 0.35
C PRO A 29 -1.06 -17.73 1.77
N LEU A 30 -1.44 -16.54 2.23
CA LEU A 30 -1.55 -16.20 3.65
C LEU A 30 -2.93 -16.65 4.12
N TRP A 31 -3.00 -17.83 4.75
CA TRP A 31 -4.26 -18.37 5.23
C TRP A 31 -4.76 -17.60 6.45
N ARG A 32 -6.07 -17.43 6.53
CA ARG A 32 -6.79 -16.88 7.69
C ARG A 32 -7.59 -18.01 8.35
N ALA A 33 -7.51 -18.09 9.66
CA ALA A 33 -8.37 -18.93 10.47
C ALA A 33 -8.92 -18.14 11.65
N TYR A 34 -10.11 -18.50 12.13
CA TYR A 34 -10.79 -17.82 13.22
C TYR A 34 -11.18 -18.79 14.33
N ASN A 35 -10.98 -18.38 15.59
CA ASN A 35 -11.46 -19.09 16.76
C ASN A 35 -12.49 -18.25 17.52
N GLY A 36 -13.77 -18.57 17.34
CA GLY A 36 -14.87 -17.86 18.02
C GLY A 36 -14.97 -18.10 19.53
N GLY A 37 -14.26 -19.09 20.08
CA GLY A 37 -14.22 -19.36 21.52
C GLY A 37 -13.34 -18.37 22.30
N VAL A 38 -12.27 -17.88 21.65
CA VAL A 38 -11.33 -16.90 22.23
C VAL A 38 -11.34 -15.55 21.48
N VAL A 39 -12.08 -15.48 20.37
CA VAL A 39 -12.22 -14.33 19.49
C VAL A 39 -10.86 -13.82 19.00
N ASP A 40 -10.20 -14.66 18.19
CA ASP A 40 -8.90 -14.34 17.58
C ASP A 40 -8.87 -14.78 16.12
N HIS A 41 -8.35 -13.93 15.24
CA HIS A 41 -7.94 -14.28 13.89
C HIS A 41 -6.45 -14.55 13.79
N PHE A 42 -6.14 -15.71 13.21
CA PHE A 42 -4.79 -16.20 13.03
C PHE A 42 -4.42 -16.28 11.55
N TYR A 43 -3.19 -15.87 11.22
CA TYR A 43 -2.68 -15.84 9.85
C TYR A 43 -1.31 -16.49 9.74
N THR A 44 -1.16 -17.37 8.77
CA THR A 44 0.12 -18.02 8.49
C THR A 44 0.23 -18.52 7.05
N THR A 45 1.46 -18.58 6.57
CA THR A 45 1.86 -19.28 5.34
C THR A 45 2.37 -20.70 5.63
N ASN A 46 2.54 -21.07 6.90
CA ASN A 46 3.08 -22.35 7.33
C ASN A 46 1.95 -23.38 7.44
N VAL A 47 2.00 -24.41 6.58
CA VAL A 47 1.01 -25.50 6.55
C VAL A 47 0.90 -26.20 7.90
N THR A 48 2.03 -26.55 8.52
CA THR A 48 2.05 -27.26 9.81
C THR A 48 1.43 -26.43 10.92
N GLU A 49 1.67 -25.12 10.91
CA GLU A 49 1.10 -24.20 11.89
C GLU A 49 -0.41 -24.06 11.71
N MET A 50 -0.88 -23.91 10.47
CA MET A 50 -2.31 -23.91 10.16
C MET A 50 -2.98 -25.23 10.55
N GLU A 51 -2.37 -26.38 10.24
CA GLU A 51 -2.88 -27.69 10.65
C GLU A 51 -2.99 -27.82 12.18
N SER A 52 -2.01 -27.32 12.93
CA SER A 52 -2.07 -27.28 14.39
C SER A 52 -3.23 -26.41 14.88
N ALA A 53 -3.37 -25.20 14.35
CA ALA A 53 -4.43 -24.28 14.73
C ALA A 53 -5.83 -24.90 14.55
N LEU A 54 -6.03 -25.62 13.44
CA LEU A 54 -7.31 -26.26 13.11
C LEU A 54 -7.59 -27.51 13.95
N THR A 55 -6.57 -28.31 14.26
CA THR A 55 -6.74 -29.63 14.90
C THR A 55 -6.59 -29.63 16.41
N GLN A 56 -5.83 -28.68 16.96
CA GLN A 56 -5.46 -28.63 18.38
C GLN A 56 -6.01 -27.39 19.07
N ASP A 57 -6.05 -26.25 18.38
CA ASP A 57 -6.32 -24.96 19.03
C ASP A 57 -7.74 -24.42 18.79
N GLY A 58 -8.57 -25.15 18.01
CA GLY A 58 -9.99 -24.86 17.84
C GLY A 58 -10.32 -23.79 16.79
N TYR A 59 -9.35 -23.44 15.94
CA TYR A 59 -9.60 -22.52 14.82
C TYR A 59 -10.36 -23.19 13.69
N SER A 60 -11.09 -22.38 12.92
CA SER A 60 -11.73 -22.78 11.66
C SER A 60 -11.12 -22.01 10.51
N LEU A 61 -10.75 -22.70 9.42
CA LEU A 61 -10.16 -22.08 8.24
C LEU A 61 -11.20 -21.21 7.52
N GLU A 62 -10.83 -19.97 7.21
CA GLU A 62 -11.67 -19.01 6.50
C GLU A 62 -11.21 -18.74 5.06
N GLY A 63 -10.06 -19.30 4.68
CA GLY A 63 -9.49 -19.22 3.33
C GLY A 63 -8.19 -18.44 3.29
N SER A 64 -7.90 -17.81 2.16
CA SER A 64 -6.68 -17.02 1.94
C SER A 64 -7.01 -15.55 1.93
N SER A 65 -6.44 -14.77 2.85
CA SER A 65 -6.65 -13.31 2.91
C SER A 65 -5.77 -12.53 1.95
N ALA A 66 -4.63 -13.10 1.56
CA ALA A 66 -3.66 -12.49 0.66
C ALA A 66 -2.75 -13.57 0.04
N TYR A 67 -1.99 -13.19 -1.00
CA TYR A 67 -0.84 -13.96 -1.47
C TYR A 67 0.44 -13.17 -1.20
N VAL A 68 1.39 -13.82 -0.54
CA VAL A 68 2.64 -13.20 -0.04
C VAL A 68 3.83 -14.08 -0.40
N TRP A 69 5.03 -13.52 -0.34
CA TRP A 69 6.26 -14.30 -0.48
C TRP A 69 6.69 -14.86 0.88
N THR A 70 7.28 -16.06 0.91
CA THR A 70 7.88 -16.62 2.12
C THR A 70 9.33 -16.20 2.34
N THR A 71 9.94 -15.60 1.30
CA THR A 71 11.33 -15.10 1.31
C THR A 71 11.35 -13.63 0.89
N GLN A 72 12.42 -12.93 1.30
CA GLN A 72 12.62 -11.54 0.93
C GLN A 72 12.86 -11.43 -0.58
N GLU A 73 11.98 -10.71 -1.26
CA GLU A 73 12.10 -10.39 -2.68
C GLU A 73 12.48 -8.93 -2.92
N THR A 74 12.73 -8.60 -4.18
CA THR A 74 13.05 -7.22 -4.59
C THR A 74 11.87 -6.30 -4.31
N GLY A 75 12.11 -5.27 -3.50
CA GLY A 75 11.13 -4.23 -3.18
C GLY A 75 10.09 -4.61 -2.13
N THR A 76 10.15 -5.82 -1.57
CA THR A 76 9.25 -6.24 -0.47
C THR A 76 9.82 -5.89 0.90
N THR A 77 8.99 -5.96 1.93
CA THR A 77 9.34 -5.82 3.34
C THR A 77 8.70 -6.96 4.13
N PRO A 78 9.30 -7.44 5.23
CA PRO A 78 8.65 -8.41 6.10
C PRO A 78 7.34 -7.85 6.67
N LEU A 79 6.30 -8.68 6.65
CA LEU A 79 5.09 -8.54 7.45
C LEU A 79 5.32 -9.29 8.77
N TYR A 80 5.60 -8.52 9.82
CA TYR A 80 5.87 -9.08 11.14
C TYR A 80 4.58 -9.51 11.83
N ARG A 81 4.66 -10.58 12.62
CA ARG A 81 3.60 -11.09 13.49
C ARG A 81 4.03 -10.95 14.94
N LEU A 82 3.24 -10.22 15.71
CA LEU A 82 3.36 -10.06 17.15
C LEU A 82 2.17 -10.75 17.82
N PHE A 83 2.36 -11.19 19.05
CA PHE A 83 1.33 -11.83 19.84
C PHE A 83 1.29 -11.24 21.25
N ASN A 84 0.09 -11.14 21.80
CA ASN A 84 -0.13 -10.77 23.19
C ASN A 84 -0.96 -11.83 23.89
N GLN A 85 -0.33 -12.60 24.77
CA GLN A 85 -0.95 -13.71 25.49
C GLN A 85 -2.10 -13.26 26.42
N ASP A 86 -2.00 -12.08 27.02
CA ASP A 86 -3.03 -11.56 27.94
C ASP A 86 -4.30 -11.14 27.20
N LYS A 87 -4.14 -10.69 25.95
CA LYS A 87 -5.24 -10.29 25.06
C LYS A 87 -5.74 -11.45 24.19
N ASN A 88 -4.90 -12.46 24.01
CA ASN A 88 -5.10 -13.54 23.05
C ASN A 88 -5.39 -13.00 21.64
N ASP A 89 -4.51 -12.12 21.16
CA ASP A 89 -4.68 -11.42 19.88
C ASP A 89 -3.33 -11.35 19.14
N HIS A 90 -3.40 -11.39 17.82
CA HIS A 90 -2.25 -11.29 16.92
C HIS A 90 -2.23 -9.95 16.19
N PHE A 91 -1.05 -9.32 16.12
CA PHE A 91 -0.86 -8.06 15.41
C PHE A 91 0.14 -8.20 14.29
N TYR A 92 -0.28 -7.87 13.08
CA TYR A 92 0.51 -7.93 11.85
C TYR A 92 0.82 -6.53 11.34
N THR A 93 2.10 -6.26 11.09
CA THR A 93 2.56 -4.96 10.60
C THR A 93 3.91 -5.04 9.87
N MET A 94 4.11 -4.16 8.90
CA MET A 94 5.42 -3.87 8.31
C MET A 94 6.11 -2.64 8.92
N SER A 95 5.43 -1.90 9.81
CA SER A 95 5.90 -0.64 10.37
C SER A 95 6.75 -0.88 11.61
N ASN A 96 8.03 -0.49 11.55
CA ASN A 96 8.93 -0.56 12.70
C ASN A 96 8.47 0.34 13.87
N ASP A 97 7.77 1.45 13.57
CA ASP A 97 7.23 2.33 14.61
C ASP A 97 6.07 1.65 15.35
N GLU A 98 5.16 0.99 14.62
CA GLU A 98 4.06 0.22 15.24
C GLU A 98 4.60 -0.95 16.06
N ILE A 99 5.64 -1.63 15.57
CA ILE A 99 6.33 -2.68 16.34
C ILE A 99 6.87 -2.12 17.65
N ALA A 100 7.60 -1.00 17.61
CA ALA A 100 8.15 -0.37 18.80
C ALA A 100 7.05 0.02 19.81
N GLU A 101 5.94 0.57 19.32
CA GLU A 101 4.76 0.88 20.13
C GLU A 101 4.14 -0.38 20.75
N MET A 102 3.93 -1.45 19.98
CA MET A 102 3.35 -2.70 20.47
C MET A 102 4.26 -3.37 21.50
N LEU A 103 5.58 -3.42 21.27
CA LEU A 103 6.54 -3.93 22.24
C LEU A 103 6.50 -3.13 23.55
N SER A 104 6.37 -1.80 23.47
CA SER A 104 6.22 -0.95 24.65
C SER A 104 4.89 -1.19 25.40
N ALA A 105 3.87 -1.65 24.68
CA ALA A 105 2.55 -1.99 25.21
C ALA A 105 2.44 -3.45 25.70
N GLY A 106 3.55 -4.18 25.81
CA GLY A 106 3.62 -5.53 26.35
C GLY A 106 3.35 -6.65 25.35
N TRP A 107 3.36 -6.36 24.05
CA TRP A 107 3.36 -7.39 23.01
C TRP A 107 4.77 -7.98 22.86
N ALA A 108 4.84 -9.18 22.29
CA ALA A 108 6.10 -9.81 21.92
C ALA A 108 6.06 -10.23 20.45
N TYR A 109 7.22 -10.37 19.83
CA TYR A 109 7.33 -11.14 18.60
C TYR A 109 6.82 -12.54 18.85
N ASP A 110 6.04 -13.05 17.91
CA ASP A 110 5.63 -14.45 17.95
C ASP A 110 6.83 -15.37 17.63
N THR A 111 6.69 -16.64 17.97
CA THR A 111 7.61 -17.74 17.68
C THR A 111 8.03 -17.81 16.21
N THR A 112 7.09 -17.53 15.29
CA THR A 112 7.36 -17.34 13.86
C THR A 112 7.07 -15.88 13.50
N PRO A 113 8.04 -14.96 13.69
CA PRO A 113 7.77 -13.52 13.71
C PRO A 113 7.56 -12.89 12.33
N ILE A 114 7.80 -13.62 11.24
CA ILE A 114 7.58 -13.15 9.87
C ILE A 114 6.48 -14.01 9.27
N ALA A 115 5.30 -13.44 9.07
CA ALA A 115 4.17 -14.13 8.44
C ALA A 115 4.34 -14.25 6.92
N GLY A 116 5.13 -13.36 6.32
CA GLY A 116 5.48 -13.33 4.91
C GLY A 116 6.15 -12.01 4.55
N TYR A 117 6.36 -11.79 3.26
CA TYR A 117 6.88 -10.55 2.69
C TYR A 117 5.84 -9.94 1.77
N VAL A 118 5.66 -8.62 1.90
CA VAL A 118 4.65 -7.83 1.19
C VAL A 118 5.31 -6.59 0.60
N TYR A 119 4.66 -5.94 -0.36
CA TYR A 119 5.11 -4.62 -0.77
C TYR A 119 4.77 -3.56 0.29
N PRO A 120 5.63 -2.54 0.45
CA PRO A 120 5.33 -1.43 1.34
C PRO A 120 4.30 -0.45 0.76
N PHE A 121 4.08 -0.48 -0.56
CA PHE A 121 3.22 0.43 -1.32
C PHE A 121 2.42 -0.33 -2.38
N SER A 122 1.43 0.32 -2.99
CA SER A 122 0.56 -0.18 -4.07
C SER A 122 1.27 -0.32 -5.43
N ILE A 123 2.43 -0.98 -5.43
CA ILE A 123 3.29 -1.12 -6.61
C ILE A 123 3.14 -2.53 -7.18
N CYS A 124 3.53 -2.72 -8.44
CA CYS A 124 3.59 -4.07 -9.02
C CYS A 124 2.26 -4.85 -9.01
N GLY A 125 1.13 -4.14 -9.11
CA GLY A 125 -0.21 -4.74 -9.06
C GLY A 125 -0.66 -5.16 -7.67
N ALA A 126 0.06 -4.78 -6.62
CA ALA A 126 -0.31 -5.07 -5.25
C ALA A 126 -1.44 -4.16 -4.77
N ALA A 127 -2.36 -4.76 -4.01
CA ALA A 127 -3.49 -4.10 -3.37
C ALA A 127 -3.30 -4.09 -1.84
N PRO A 128 -3.91 -3.13 -1.13
CA PRO A 128 -3.76 -3.01 0.31
C PRO A 128 -4.34 -4.22 1.06
N ILE A 129 -3.66 -4.60 2.15
CA ILE A 129 -4.21 -5.41 3.24
C ILE A 129 -4.71 -4.43 4.31
N TYR A 130 -6.02 -4.32 4.45
CA TYR A 130 -6.68 -3.50 5.47
C TYR A 130 -6.63 -4.20 6.82
N ARG A 131 -6.31 -3.44 7.87
CA ARG A 131 -6.34 -3.88 9.27
C ARG A 131 -7.61 -3.38 9.93
N MET A 132 -8.42 -4.30 10.40
CA MET A 132 -9.67 -4.05 11.10
C MET A 132 -9.49 -4.41 12.57
N PHE A 133 -9.99 -3.57 13.48
CA PHE A 133 -9.88 -3.81 14.92
C PHE A 133 -11.22 -3.69 15.63
N ASN A 134 -11.57 -4.66 16.46
CA ASN A 134 -12.71 -4.58 17.34
C ASN A 134 -12.26 -4.26 18.77
N PRO A 135 -12.50 -3.03 19.28
CA PRO A 135 -12.05 -2.65 20.62
C PRO A 135 -12.81 -3.33 21.76
N THR A 136 -14.00 -3.88 21.47
CA THR A 136 -14.81 -4.58 22.48
C THR A 136 -14.39 -6.05 22.60
N ALA A 137 -14.18 -6.70 21.47
CA ALA A 137 -13.72 -8.08 21.41
C ALA A 137 -12.20 -8.22 21.63
N VAL A 138 -11.44 -7.15 21.37
CA VAL A 138 -9.97 -7.12 21.36
C VAL A 138 -9.42 -8.14 20.35
N ASP A 139 -9.76 -7.91 19.09
CA ASP A 139 -9.35 -8.76 17.96
C ASP A 139 -9.02 -7.92 16.74
N HIS A 140 -7.97 -8.31 16.03
CA HIS A 140 -7.64 -7.77 14.71
C HIS A 140 -7.92 -8.81 13.62
N PHE A 141 -8.53 -8.35 12.51
CA PHE A 141 -8.53 -9.13 11.27
C PHE A 141 -8.01 -8.31 10.10
N TYR A 142 -7.52 -9.04 9.10
CA TYR A 142 -6.80 -8.51 7.96
C TYR A 142 -7.46 -9.01 6.68
N THR A 143 -7.80 -8.08 5.80
CA THR A 143 -8.51 -8.39 4.55
C THR A 143 -8.02 -7.51 3.42
N MET A 144 -8.04 -8.04 2.20
CA MET A 144 -7.86 -7.26 0.98
C MET A 144 -9.20 -6.79 0.39
N ASP A 145 -10.33 -7.18 1.00
CA ASP A 145 -11.67 -6.71 0.65
C ASP A 145 -12.15 -5.67 1.67
N ILE A 146 -12.06 -4.39 1.31
CA ILE A 146 -12.53 -3.31 2.19
C ILE A 146 -14.03 -3.40 2.49
N ALA A 147 -14.84 -3.97 1.59
CA ALA A 147 -16.27 -4.13 1.82
C ALA A 147 -16.55 -5.17 2.91
N GLU A 148 -15.75 -6.24 2.99
CA GLU A 148 -15.77 -7.18 4.12
C GLU A 148 -15.45 -6.44 5.43
N GLY A 149 -14.38 -5.64 5.43
CA GLY A 149 -13.98 -4.82 6.56
C GLY A 149 -15.10 -3.92 7.09
N GLU A 150 -15.65 -3.08 6.22
CA GLU A 150 -16.70 -2.10 6.59
C GLU A 150 -18.05 -2.75 6.94
N ALA A 151 -18.31 -3.97 6.47
CA ALA A 151 -19.49 -4.74 6.85
C ALA A 151 -19.35 -5.45 8.20
N ALA A 152 -18.12 -5.62 8.71
CA ALA A 152 -17.87 -6.35 9.96
C ALA A 152 -18.30 -5.55 11.19
N SER A 153 -19.37 -6.01 11.84
CA SER A 153 -19.97 -5.33 12.99
C SER A 153 -18.97 -5.15 14.15
N GLY A 154 -18.78 -3.92 14.59
CA GLY A 154 -17.94 -3.57 15.74
C GLY A 154 -16.46 -3.42 15.43
N TYR A 155 -16.04 -3.70 14.20
CA TYR A 155 -14.68 -3.43 13.75
C TYR A 155 -14.55 -2.02 13.20
N VAL A 156 -13.38 -1.42 13.41
CA VAL A 156 -12.99 -0.13 12.85
C VAL A 156 -11.74 -0.30 12.00
N ASN A 157 -11.69 0.39 10.87
CA ASN A 157 -10.54 0.39 9.99
C ASN A 157 -9.38 1.17 10.66
N GLN A 158 -8.24 0.50 10.85
CA GLN A 158 -7.02 1.06 11.43
C GLN A 158 -5.89 1.29 10.40
N GLY A 159 -6.24 1.28 9.12
CA GLY A 159 -5.32 1.55 8.02
C GLY A 159 -4.80 0.28 7.35
N ILE A 160 -3.60 0.37 6.79
CA ILE A 160 -3.04 -0.62 5.88
C ILE A 160 -1.85 -1.30 6.55
N ALA A 161 -1.88 -2.63 6.60
CA ALA A 161 -0.81 -3.44 7.20
C ALA A 161 0.30 -3.79 6.20
N GLY A 162 0.03 -3.66 4.90
CA GLY A 162 0.95 -3.92 3.80
C GLY A 162 0.21 -4.01 2.46
N TYR A 163 0.93 -4.29 1.37
CA TYR A 163 0.36 -4.45 0.04
C TYR A 163 0.72 -5.82 -0.53
N ALA A 164 -0.28 -6.63 -0.86
CA ALA A 164 -0.11 -7.99 -1.34
C ALA A 164 -0.76 -8.18 -2.71
N VAL A 165 -0.48 -9.33 -3.34
CA VAL A 165 -1.07 -9.67 -4.62
C VAL A 165 -2.41 -10.36 -4.37
N LEU A 166 -3.43 -9.97 -5.14
CA LEU A 166 -4.78 -10.51 -4.99
C LEU A 166 -4.82 -12.01 -5.34
N PRO A 167 -5.56 -12.83 -4.55
CA PRO A 167 -6.04 -14.12 -5.01
C PRO A 167 -6.81 -13.99 -6.32
N SER A 168 -6.49 -14.81 -7.33
CA SER A 168 -7.50 -15.17 -8.32
C SER A 168 -8.56 -16.04 -7.64
N VAL A 169 -9.80 -15.98 -8.12
CA VAL A 169 -10.89 -16.87 -7.69
C VAL A 169 -10.59 -18.37 -7.89
N ASP A 170 -9.56 -18.71 -8.66
CA ASP A 170 -9.10 -20.08 -8.91
C ASP A 170 -7.80 -20.46 -8.17
N GLY A 171 -7.30 -19.60 -7.28
CA GLY A 171 -6.07 -19.83 -6.52
C GLY A 171 -4.77 -19.59 -7.31
N SER A 172 -4.84 -19.13 -8.56
CA SER A 172 -3.69 -18.64 -9.32
C SER A 172 -3.34 -17.20 -8.92
N ALA A 173 -2.08 -16.78 -9.05
CA ALA A 173 -1.77 -15.35 -9.03
C ALA A 173 -2.49 -14.68 -10.23
N VAL A 174 -3.30 -13.64 -9.99
CA VAL A 174 -3.82 -12.82 -11.08
C VAL A 174 -2.65 -12.02 -11.66
N VAL A 175 -1.94 -12.60 -12.63
CA VAL A 175 -1.06 -11.83 -13.49
C VAL A 175 -2.00 -11.09 -14.44
N SER A 176 -2.16 -9.79 -14.22
CA SER A 176 -2.93 -8.82 -15.01
C SER A 176 -4.48 -8.93 -14.96
N SER A 177 -5.08 -8.11 -14.08
CA SER A 177 -6.12 -7.17 -14.49
C SER A 177 -6.08 -5.98 -13.51
N PRO A 178 -5.75 -4.75 -13.95
CA PRO A 178 -5.72 -3.55 -13.13
C PRO A 178 -7.14 -3.01 -12.93
N THR A 179 -8.04 -3.87 -12.52
CA THR A 179 -9.33 -3.48 -11.97
C THR A 179 -9.16 -3.47 -10.45
N PRO A 180 -8.76 -2.35 -9.83
CA PRO A 180 -8.94 -2.19 -8.40
C PRO A 180 -10.40 -2.50 -8.09
N TYR A 181 -10.64 -3.35 -7.09
CA TYR A 181 -11.98 -3.69 -6.65
C TYR A 181 -12.61 -2.43 -6.03
N LEU A 182 -13.29 -1.68 -6.91
CA LEU A 182 -14.29 -0.64 -6.70
C LEU A 182 -14.00 0.39 -5.59
N LEU A 183 -13.46 1.54 -6.02
CA LEU A 183 -13.94 2.83 -5.49
C LEU A 183 -15.49 2.83 -5.57
N PRO A 184 -16.20 3.42 -4.58
CA PRO A 184 -17.66 3.49 -4.60
C PRO A 184 -18.14 4.01 -5.97
N SER A 185 -19.11 3.31 -6.56
CA SER A 185 -19.57 3.52 -7.95
C SER A 185 -20.19 4.91 -8.22
N THR A 186 -20.22 5.79 -7.23
CA THR A 186 -20.55 7.20 -7.39
C THR A 186 -19.75 8.07 -6.41
N VAL A 187 -18.53 8.46 -6.81
CA VAL A 187 -18.03 9.77 -6.35
C VAL A 187 -18.60 10.79 -7.33
N THR A 188 -19.68 11.46 -6.93
CA THR A 188 -20.20 12.58 -7.71
C THR A 188 -19.12 13.65 -7.72
N ALA A 189 -18.42 13.81 -8.86
CA ALA A 189 -17.55 14.95 -9.06
C ALA A 189 -18.36 16.24 -8.81
N SER A 190 -17.77 17.19 -8.09
CA SER A 190 -18.32 18.54 -8.00
C SER A 190 -18.59 19.05 -9.41
N SER A 191 -19.70 19.76 -9.60
CA SER A 191 -20.30 20.15 -10.88
C SER A 191 -19.48 21.17 -11.69
N ALA A 192 -18.16 21.02 -11.76
CA ALA A 192 -17.23 21.94 -12.40
C ALA A 192 -16.22 21.29 -13.36
N SER A 193 -16.35 20.00 -13.71
CA SER A 193 -15.47 19.39 -14.75
C SER A 193 -16.10 18.23 -15.54
N GLU A 194 -17.33 18.38 -16.04
CA GLU A 194 -17.84 17.42 -17.02
C GLU A 194 -17.23 17.70 -18.41
N ALA A 195 -16.41 16.77 -18.90
CA ALA A 195 -16.00 16.71 -20.29
C ALA A 195 -17.17 16.18 -21.14
N THR A 196 -17.47 16.87 -22.25
CA THR A 196 -18.67 16.68 -23.07
C THR A 196 -18.66 15.49 -24.04
N THR A 197 -17.72 14.55 -23.94
CA THR A 197 -17.71 13.33 -24.76
C THR A 197 -17.24 12.11 -23.98
N SER A 198 -18.12 11.13 -23.83
CA SER A 198 -18.00 9.88 -23.08
C SER A 198 -17.14 8.85 -23.83
N SER A 199 -15.83 8.97 -23.69
CA SER A 199 -14.93 7.80 -23.69
C SER A 199 -13.81 8.11 -22.71
N CYS A 200 -14.04 7.83 -21.43
CA CYS A 200 -12.98 7.90 -20.44
C CYS A 200 -11.88 6.88 -20.80
N ALA A 201 -10.63 7.23 -20.48
CA ALA A 201 -9.49 6.34 -20.67
C ALA A 201 -9.66 5.01 -19.89
N THR A 202 -8.99 3.95 -20.35
CA THR A 202 -9.00 2.62 -19.75
C THR A 202 -8.51 2.70 -18.30
N THR A 203 -9.32 2.24 -17.34
CA THR A 203 -8.93 2.22 -15.92
C THR A 203 -7.79 1.25 -15.63
N GLY A 204 -7.52 0.31 -16.55
CA GLY A 204 -6.41 -0.64 -16.45
C GLY A 204 -5.03 0.03 -16.45
N ASP A 205 -4.85 1.15 -17.13
CA ASP A 205 -3.52 1.76 -17.24
C ASP A 205 -3.26 2.80 -16.14
N ALA A 206 -4.14 2.84 -15.13
CA ALA A 206 -4.04 3.76 -14.01
C ALA A 206 -3.05 3.23 -12.96
N ILE A 207 -2.04 4.02 -12.64
CA ILE A 207 -1.03 3.79 -11.62
C ILE A 207 -1.30 4.67 -10.39
N PRO A 208 -0.97 4.22 -9.17
CA PRO A 208 -1.21 5.01 -7.96
C PRO A 208 -0.25 6.20 -7.87
N LEU A 209 -0.78 7.32 -7.39
CA LEU A 209 -0.02 8.46 -6.89
C LEU A 209 0.19 8.26 -5.39
N LEU A 210 1.37 7.77 -5.03
CA LEU A 210 1.78 7.53 -3.66
C LEU A 210 1.89 8.87 -2.92
N ARG A 211 1.40 8.93 -1.67
CA ARG A 211 1.49 10.10 -0.80
C ARG A 211 2.21 9.75 0.49
N ALA A 212 3.08 10.65 0.93
CA ALA A 212 3.67 10.60 2.26
C ALA A 212 3.70 11.99 2.88
N TYR A 213 3.77 12.07 4.19
CA TYR A 213 3.81 13.32 4.95
C TYR A 213 5.06 13.37 5.84
N SER A 214 5.73 14.52 5.89
CA SER A 214 6.79 14.79 6.85
C SER A 214 6.29 15.78 7.90
N SER A 215 6.22 15.37 9.16
CA SER A 215 5.89 16.27 10.27
C SER A 215 7.01 17.29 10.55
N ILE A 216 8.26 16.93 10.25
CA ILE A 216 9.45 17.80 10.37
C ILE A 216 9.45 18.85 9.27
N GLY A 217 9.21 18.41 8.03
CA GLY A 217 9.12 19.27 6.86
C GLY A 217 7.84 20.08 6.76
N THR A 218 6.78 19.62 7.42
CA THR A 218 5.40 20.10 7.31
C THR A 218 4.86 20.08 5.88
N ASP A 219 5.36 19.15 5.06
CA ASP A 219 5.04 19.00 3.64
C ASP A 219 4.63 17.57 3.29
N HIS A 220 3.94 17.45 2.16
CA HIS A 220 3.57 16.16 1.58
C HIS A 220 4.44 15.87 0.36
N PHE A 221 4.87 14.62 0.25
CA PHE A 221 5.58 14.07 -0.89
C PHE A 221 4.64 13.22 -1.74
N TYR A 222 4.63 13.49 -3.05
CA TYR A 222 3.82 12.74 -4.02
C TYR A 222 4.70 12.18 -5.13
N THR A 223 4.54 10.89 -5.43
CA THR A 223 5.26 10.26 -6.54
C THR A 223 4.50 9.04 -7.07
N THR A 224 4.68 8.73 -8.35
CA THR A 224 4.30 7.43 -8.93
C THR A 224 5.47 6.45 -8.94
N ASN A 225 6.67 6.89 -8.54
CA ASN A 225 7.88 6.09 -8.52
C ASN A 225 8.09 5.49 -7.13
N SER A 226 8.12 4.16 -7.08
CA SER A 226 8.30 3.38 -5.86
C SER A 226 9.65 3.63 -5.18
N SER A 227 10.74 3.68 -5.94
CA SER A 227 12.09 3.92 -5.40
C SER A 227 12.21 5.31 -4.79
N GLU A 228 11.57 6.31 -5.38
CA GLU A 228 11.49 7.64 -4.79
C GLU A 228 10.70 7.63 -3.48
N MET A 229 9.58 6.90 -3.42
CA MET A 229 8.81 6.78 -2.17
C MET A 229 9.58 6.01 -1.09
N SER A 230 10.23 4.91 -1.45
CA SER A 230 11.10 4.15 -0.54
C SER A 230 12.21 5.02 0.04
N ASN A 231 12.85 5.85 -0.78
CA ASN A 231 13.89 6.76 -0.31
C ASN A 231 13.32 7.86 0.60
N ALA A 232 12.16 8.44 0.24
CA ALA A 232 11.52 9.46 1.07
C ALA A 232 11.18 8.94 2.47
N VAL A 233 10.66 7.71 2.56
CA VAL A 233 10.31 7.07 3.83
C VAL A 233 11.56 6.64 4.60
N ALA A 234 12.53 6.00 3.94
CA ALA A 234 13.69 5.43 4.61
C ALA A 234 14.76 6.46 5.01
N VAL A 235 14.88 7.57 4.27
CA VAL A 235 16.00 8.53 4.40
C VAL A 235 15.52 9.92 4.79
N ASP A 236 14.39 10.38 4.24
CA ASP A 236 13.97 11.80 4.35
C ASP A 236 12.90 12.06 5.42
N ALA A 237 12.66 11.10 6.32
CA ALA A 237 11.71 11.20 7.44
C ALA A 237 10.28 11.56 6.99
N TYR A 238 9.81 10.90 5.95
CA TYR A 238 8.40 10.88 5.57
C TYR A 238 7.70 9.63 6.10
N THR A 239 6.43 9.78 6.49
CA THR A 239 5.52 8.68 6.81
C THR A 239 4.57 8.49 5.63
N PHE A 240 4.50 7.28 5.08
CA PHE A 240 3.59 6.97 3.99
C PHE A 240 2.12 7.03 4.45
N GLU A 241 1.27 7.67 3.65
CA GLU A 241 -0.14 7.95 3.97
C GLU A 241 -1.12 7.27 3.00
N GLY A 242 -0.66 6.29 2.22
CA GLY A 242 -1.44 5.62 1.20
C GLY A 242 -1.43 6.32 -0.16
N ASP A 243 -2.37 5.91 -1.01
CA ASP A 243 -2.55 6.45 -2.34
C ASP A 243 -3.39 7.72 -2.29
N ALA A 244 -2.89 8.82 -2.86
CA ALA A 244 -3.66 10.06 -2.98
C ALA A 244 -4.76 9.98 -4.04
N THR A 245 -4.46 9.31 -5.16
CA THR A 245 -5.33 9.10 -6.31
C THR A 245 -4.67 8.09 -7.25
N PHE A 246 -5.36 7.69 -8.31
CA PHE A 246 -4.75 7.00 -9.45
C PHE A 246 -4.58 7.97 -10.63
N LEU A 247 -3.55 7.77 -11.45
CA LEU A 247 -3.16 8.56 -12.61
C LEU A 247 -2.86 7.66 -13.80
N TRP A 248 -3.06 8.12 -15.02
CA TRP A 248 -2.54 7.39 -16.19
C TRP A 248 -1.04 7.64 -16.34
N ALA A 249 -0.28 6.56 -16.60
CA ALA A 249 1.17 6.63 -16.80
C ALA A 249 1.55 7.46 -18.05
N THR A 250 0.66 7.49 -19.04
CA THR A 250 0.76 8.28 -20.27
C THR A 250 -0.37 9.29 -20.36
N GLN A 251 -0.15 10.37 -21.12
CA GLN A 251 -1.20 11.33 -21.38
C GLN A 251 -2.24 10.70 -22.31
N GLU A 252 -3.47 10.60 -21.81
CA GLU A 252 -4.60 10.07 -22.57
C GLU A 252 -5.44 11.19 -23.20
N THR A 253 -6.21 10.86 -24.24
CA THR A 253 -7.09 11.82 -24.92
C THR A 253 -8.10 12.42 -23.93
N ASN A 254 -8.27 13.75 -23.96
CA ASN A 254 -9.15 14.50 -23.04
C ASN A 254 -8.73 14.45 -21.55
N THR A 255 -7.48 14.10 -21.24
CA THR A 255 -6.93 14.23 -19.88
C THR A 255 -6.03 15.45 -19.72
N VAL A 256 -5.89 15.93 -18.48
CA VAL A 256 -4.96 17.00 -18.11
C VAL A 256 -3.73 16.37 -17.46
N PRO A 257 -2.51 16.59 -17.99
CA PRO A 257 -1.30 16.04 -17.38
C PRO A 257 -1.07 16.62 -15.99
N LEU A 258 -0.73 15.76 -15.03
CA LEU A 258 -0.27 16.16 -13.70
C LEU A 258 1.24 16.36 -13.72
N TYR A 259 1.69 17.59 -13.51
CA TYR A 259 3.12 17.89 -13.40
C TYR A 259 3.54 18.01 -11.94
N ARG A 260 4.60 17.28 -11.57
CA ARG A 260 5.31 17.47 -10.31
C ARG A 260 6.38 18.55 -10.48
N MET A 261 6.31 19.62 -9.69
CA MET A 261 7.38 20.61 -9.66
C MET A 261 8.52 20.13 -8.76
N PHE A 262 9.74 20.16 -9.31
CA PHE A 262 10.98 19.81 -8.61
C PHE A 262 11.81 21.07 -8.37
N ASN A 263 12.22 21.32 -7.14
CA ASN A 263 13.15 22.39 -6.80
C ASN A 263 14.55 21.79 -6.60
N GLN A 264 15.52 22.18 -7.44
CA GLN A 264 16.90 21.66 -7.34
C GLN A 264 17.66 22.17 -6.10
N ASN A 265 17.18 23.25 -5.47
CA ASN A 265 17.87 23.94 -4.37
C ASN A 265 17.32 23.57 -2.99
N VAL A 266 16.17 22.89 -2.94
CA VAL A 266 15.53 22.43 -1.71
C VAL A 266 15.06 21.03 -2.06
N HIS A 267 15.57 19.99 -1.40
CA HIS A 267 15.25 18.58 -1.70
C HIS A 267 13.78 18.23 -1.33
N ARG A 268 12.81 19.04 -1.75
CA ARG A 268 11.40 18.98 -1.34
C ARG A 268 10.52 19.36 -2.53
N PRO A 269 9.73 18.42 -3.08
CA PRO A 269 8.72 18.74 -4.10
C PRO A 269 7.56 19.48 -3.45
N LEU A 270 7.18 20.63 -4.02
CA LEU A 270 5.98 21.37 -3.65
C LEU A 270 4.94 21.19 -4.75
N LEU A 271 3.75 20.70 -4.41
CA LEU A 271 2.60 20.71 -5.31
C LEU A 271 1.88 22.07 -5.21
N HIS A 272 1.69 22.76 -6.33
CA HIS A 272 0.90 23.99 -6.38
C HIS A 272 -0.14 23.90 -7.51
N HIS A 273 -1.43 23.78 -7.15
CA HIS A 273 -2.51 23.95 -8.11
C HIS A 273 -2.77 25.45 -8.32
N ARG A 274 -2.40 26.00 -9.48
CA ARG A 274 -2.91 27.30 -9.96
C ARG A 274 -3.90 27.07 -11.09
N CYS A 275 -5.19 27.24 -10.79
CA CYS A 275 -6.20 27.49 -11.82
C CYS A 275 -6.05 28.94 -12.29
N GLN A 276 -5.43 29.18 -13.46
CA GLN A 276 -5.42 30.51 -14.06
C GLN A 276 -6.77 30.76 -14.78
N ARG A 277 -7.61 31.61 -14.18
CA ARG A 277 -8.75 32.23 -14.85
C ARG A 277 -8.27 33.20 -15.93
N SER A 278 -8.49 32.85 -17.20
CA SER A 278 -8.54 33.84 -18.27
C SER A 278 -9.79 34.71 -18.10
N LYS A 279 -9.63 35.94 -17.62
CA LYS A 279 -10.66 36.98 -17.78
C LYS A 279 -10.64 37.42 -19.24
N ARG A 280 -11.56 36.91 -20.07
CA ARG A 280 -11.93 37.60 -21.31
C ARG A 280 -12.89 38.74 -20.94
N ARG A 281 -12.44 39.97 -21.22
CA ARG A 281 -13.34 41.12 -21.37
C ARG A 281 -14.20 40.88 -22.60
N LEU A 282 -15.51 41.02 -22.44
CA LEU A 282 -16.41 41.61 -23.43
C LEU A 282 -17.26 42.63 -22.67
#